data_AF-D0NGY7-F1
#
_entry.id   AF-D0NGY7-F1
#
_cell.length_a   1.000
_cell.length_b   1.000
_cell.length_c   1.000
_cell.angle_alpha   90.00
_cell.angle_beta   90.00
_cell.angle_gamma   90.00
#
_symmetry.space_group_name_H-M   'P 1'
#
loop_
_entity.id
_entity.type
_entity.pdbx_description
1 polymer ?
#
loop_
_entity_poly.entity_id
_entity_poly.type
_entity_poly.pdbx_seq_one_letter_code
_entity_poly.pdbx_strand_id
1 'polypeptide(L)'
;MPSARLVYVLSPAKTLDLSASRVSQCSQPRLLSDAHELVEQLQKLSQVKVKSLLGVSDALAKLNLDRFQAFDVSKTATEATSPSGTLKQAALALNGPAYQGLEAQSLSETDLEFSQTHLRILCGLYGVLRPLDLIQPYRLEMGQKFENKRGKDLYEFWGDTIVSELDALFKEEEAKEDVKLPRILVNVASQEYFKSLPSSALKAAGISVVDCVFKDDGKIKSVYAKRARGLMCRYLIQNRVDSVEGITGFDLEGYKYASSASSDETFVFTRTATELQKMKEKAATKTKTNPSAKYEAERPVRRSTRKKRKTV
;
A
#
# COMPACT_ATOMS: atom_id res chain seq x y z
N MET A 1 11.27 -19.92 17.51
CA MET A 1 10.75 -18.65 18.06
C MET A 1 9.27 -18.59 17.73
N PRO A 2 8.40 -18.06 18.60
CA PRO A 2 6.97 -18.20 18.40
C PRO A 2 6.51 -17.37 17.20
N SER A 3 5.78 -17.99 16.28
CA SER A 3 5.10 -17.29 15.19
C SER A 3 4.08 -16.29 15.74
N ALA A 4 3.70 -15.34 14.90
CA ALA A 4 2.78 -14.25 15.18
C ALA A 4 1.94 -14.00 13.93
N ARG A 5 0.70 -13.53 14.12
CA ARG A 5 -0.11 -13.03 13.01
C ARG A 5 0.32 -11.60 12.73
N LEU A 6 0.98 -11.39 11.60
CA LEU A 6 1.47 -10.08 11.19
C LEU A 6 0.50 -9.43 10.20
N VAL A 7 0.09 -8.20 10.47
CA VAL A 7 -0.52 -7.30 9.48
C VAL A 7 0.35 -6.05 9.42
N TYR A 8 0.65 -5.53 8.24
CA TYR A 8 1.45 -4.31 8.09
C TYR A 8 0.64 -3.20 7.43
N VAL A 9 0.82 -1.98 7.93
CA VAL A 9 0.11 -0.79 7.44
C VAL A 9 1.05 0.16 6.72
N LEU A 10 0.69 0.53 5.48
CA LEU A 10 1.44 1.45 4.63
C LEU A 10 0.62 2.70 4.33
N SER A 11 1.30 3.84 4.18
CA SER A 11 0.66 5.08 3.70
C SER A 11 0.37 5.03 2.20
N PRO A 12 -0.67 5.74 1.72
CA PRO A 12 -0.96 5.85 0.30
C PRO A 12 0.01 6.82 -0.37
N ALA A 13 -0.09 6.93 -1.70
CA ALA A 13 0.60 7.94 -2.49
C ALA A 13 -0.38 9.01 -2.99
N LYS A 14 0.16 10.20 -3.30
CA LYS A 14 -0.63 11.32 -3.85
C LYS A 14 -0.84 11.22 -5.36
N THR A 15 0.05 10.50 -6.05
CA THR A 15 0.00 10.29 -7.49
C THR A 15 -0.58 8.91 -7.76
N LEU A 16 -1.36 8.81 -8.82
CA LEU A 16 -1.95 7.57 -9.30
C LEU A 16 -1.48 7.30 -10.73
N ASP A 17 -1.23 6.03 -11.03
CA ASP A 17 -0.98 5.52 -12.37
C ASP A 17 -2.08 4.51 -12.71
N LEU A 18 -2.95 4.86 -13.66
CA LEU A 18 -4.06 4.02 -14.10
C LEU A 18 -3.75 3.21 -15.37
N SER A 19 -2.48 3.14 -15.78
CA SER A 19 -2.07 2.30 -16.91
C SER A 19 -2.46 0.83 -16.71
N ALA A 20 -2.67 0.10 -17.81
CA ALA A 20 -3.04 -1.31 -17.73
C ALA A 20 -1.98 -2.13 -16.97
N SER A 21 -2.44 -3.15 -16.24
CA SER A 21 -1.58 -4.13 -15.57
C SER A 21 -1.87 -5.54 -16.10
N ARG A 22 -0.88 -6.43 -15.99
CA ARG A 22 -1.05 -7.87 -16.24
C ARG A 22 -1.87 -8.56 -15.14
N VAL A 23 -2.00 -7.94 -13.97
CA VAL A 23 -2.71 -8.51 -12.82
C VAL A 23 -4.21 -8.29 -13.01
N SER A 24 -4.94 -9.39 -13.22
CA SER A 24 -6.40 -9.38 -13.35
C SER A 24 -7.12 -9.55 -12.02
N GLN A 25 -6.50 -10.22 -11.03
CA GLN A 25 -7.07 -10.42 -9.70
C GLN A 25 -7.42 -9.07 -9.05
N CYS A 26 -8.64 -8.95 -8.52
CA CYS A 26 -9.10 -7.74 -7.86
C CYS A 26 -10.12 -8.05 -6.76
N SER A 27 -10.37 -7.06 -5.91
CA SER A 27 -11.41 -7.08 -4.88
C SER A 27 -12.05 -5.71 -4.73
N GLN A 28 -13.03 -5.59 -3.84
CA GLN A 28 -13.70 -4.32 -3.54
C GLN A 28 -13.27 -3.79 -2.15
N PRO A 29 -13.14 -2.46 -1.98
CA PRO A 29 -12.94 -1.86 -0.66
C PRO A 29 -14.04 -2.30 0.32
N ARG A 30 -13.66 -2.67 1.55
CA ARG A 30 -14.63 -3.11 2.58
C ARG A 30 -15.46 -1.95 3.15
N LEU A 31 -14.89 -0.73 3.19
CA LEU A 31 -15.51 0.48 3.74
C LEU A 31 -16.06 1.41 2.64
N LEU A 32 -16.59 0.85 1.56
CA LEU A 32 -17.00 1.64 0.39
C LEU A 32 -18.21 2.54 0.67
N SER A 33 -19.13 2.12 1.54
CA SER A 33 -20.25 2.96 2.02
C SER A 33 -19.79 4.25 2.68
N ASP A 34 -18.77 4.16 3.53
CA ASP A 34 -18.20 5.32 4.24
C ASP A 34 -17.44 6.22 3.26
N ALA A 35 -16.72 5.62 2.31
CA ALA A 35 -16.08 6.37 1.23
C ALA A 35 -17.10 7.16 0.39
N HIS A 36 -18.25 6.56 0.07
CA HIS A 36 -19.34 7.24 -0.64
C HIS A 36 -19.89 8.42 0.15
N GLU A 37 -20.08 8.28 1.46
CA GLU A 37 -20.53 9.40 2.30
C GLU A 37 -19.58 10.60 2.25
N LEU A 38 -18.26 10.36 2.23
CA LEU A 38 -17.26 11.41 2.05
C LEU A 38 -17.34 12.03 0.64
N VAL A 39 -17.40 11.19 -0.41
CA VAL A 39 -17.47 11.64 -1.81
C VAL A 39 -18.68 12.53 -2.06
N GLU A 40 -19.86 12.15 -1.58
CA GLU A 40 -21.09 12.94 -1.73
C GLU A 40 -20.97 14.36 -1.15
N GLN A 41 -20.15 14.54 -0.10
CA GLN A 41 -19.87 15.84 0.49
C GLN A 41 -18.79 16.59 -0.30
N LEU A 42 -17.74 15.89 -0.76
CA LEU A 42 -16.66 16.45 -1.58
C LEU A 42 -17.17 16.95 -2.95
N GLN A 43 -18.15 16.26 -3.54
CA GLN A 43 -18.81 16.65 -4.80
C GLN A 43 -19.52 18.01 -4.74
N LYS A 44 -19.88 18.47 -3.54
CA LYS A 44 -20.58 19.75 -3.31
C LYS A 44 -19.61 20.93 -3.16
N LEU A 45 -18.30 20.67 -3.11
CA LEU A 45 -17.29 21.72 -2.94
C LEU A 45 -17.08 22.48 -4.25
N SER A 46 -16.82 23.78 -4.14
CA SER A 46 -16.29 24.57 -5.26
C SER A 46 -14.79 24.31 -5.43
N GLN A 47 -14.24 24.62 -6.61
CA GLN A 47 -12.80 24.49 -6.86
C GLN A 47 -11.96 25.29 -5.86
N VAL A 48 -12.42 26.47 -5.43
CA VAL A 48 -11.75 27.31 -4.42
C VAL A 48 -11.69 26.57 -3.08
N LYS A 49 -12.79 25.92 -2.67
CA LYS A 49 -12.82 25.11 -1.45
C LYS A 49 -11.92 23.88 -1.57
N VAL A 50 -11.92 23.18 -2.70
CA VAL A 50 -11.01 22.04 -2.95
C VAL A 50 -9.55 22.47 -2.91
N LYS A 51 -9.21 23.62 -3.51
CA LYS A 51 -7.85 24.19 -3.48
C LYS A 51 -7.40 24.45 -2.05
N SER A 52 -8.25 25.10 -1.26
CA SER A 52 -7.99 25.41 0.15
C SER A 52 -7.87 24.14 0.99
N LEU A 53 -8.78 23.18 0.79
CA LEU A 53 -8.79 21.91 1.49
C LEU A 53 -7.50 21.13 1.23
N LEU A 54 -7.11 20.96 -0.04
CA LEU A 54 -5.98 20.10 -0.39
C LEU A 54 -4.61 20.82 -0.30
N GLY A 55 -4.60 22.16 -0.21
CA GLY A 55 -3.37 22.96 -0.19
C GLY A 55 -2.56 22.83 -1.49
N VAL A 56 -3.23 22.94 -2.64
CA VAL A 56 -2.63 22.68 -3.98
C VAL A 56 -2.79 23.86 -4.94
N SER A 57 -2.16 23.76 -6.12
CA SER A 57 -2.34 24.72 -7.22
C SER A 57 -3.75 24.65 -7.82
N ASP A 58 -4.15 25.68 -8.58
CA ASP A 58 -5.46 25.70 -9.26
C ASP A 58 -5.66 24.52 -10.22
N ALA A 59 -4.63 24.15 -10.96
CA ALA A 59 -4.67 23.01 -11.87
C ALA A 59 -4.93 21.69 -11.12
N LEU A 60 -4.26 21.48 -9.97
CA LEU A 60 -4.48 20.30 -9.15
C LEU A 60 -5.83 20.35 -8.42
N ALA A 61 -6.32 21.52 -8.03
CA ALA A 61 -7.64 21.68 -7.45
C ALA A 61 -8.74 21.32 -8.45
N LYS A 62 -8.63 21.82 -9.69
CA LYS A 62 -9.54 21.47 -10.79
C LYS A 62 -9.53 19.97 -11.06
N LEU A 63 -8.35 19.37 -11.19
CA LEU A 63 -8.20 17.92 -11.40
C LEU A 63 -8.90 17.11 -10.32
N ASN A 64 -8.75 17.48 -9.04
CA ASN A 64 -9.36 16.71 -7.96
C ASN A 64 -10.86 17.00 -7.78
N LEU A 65 -11.32 18.21 -8.10
CA LEU A 65 -12.76 18.48 -8.23
C LEU A 65 -13.39 17.59 -9.31
N ASP A 66 -12.77 17.51 -10.49
CA ASP A 66 -13.24 16.67 -11.59
C ASP A 66 -13.27 15.20 -11.19
N ARG A 67 -12.25 14.73 -10.45
CA ARG A 67 -12.23 13.37 -9.89
C ARG A 67 -13.37 13.12 -8.91
N PHE A 68 -13.66 14.06 -8.01
CA PHE A 68 -14.79 13.91 -7.08
C PHE A 68 -16.12 13.88 -7.83
N GLN A 69 -16.30 14.78 -8.82
CA GLN A 69 -17.51 14.83 -9.64
C GLN A 69 -17.70 13.58 -10.50
N ALA A 70 -16.61 13.00 -11.01
CA ALA A 70 -16.64 11.78 -11.81
C ALA A 70 -16.64 10.49 -10.98
N PHE A 71 -16.51 10.58 -9.65
CA PHE A 71 -16.49 9.42 -8.78
C PHE A 71 -17.86 8.73 -8.81
N ASP A 72 -17.88 7.51 -9.32
CA ASP A 72 -19.10 6.73 -9.51
C ASP A 72 -19.48 6.02 -8.20
N VAL A 73 -20.61 6.42 -7.61
CA VAL A 73 -21.17 5.81 -6.40
C VAL A 73 -22.28 4.80 -6.71
N SER A 74 -22.50 4.47 -7.98
CA SER A 74 -23.52 3.53 -8.43
C SER A 74 -23.16 2.08 -8.11
N LYS A 75 -24.16 1.20 -8.13
CA LYS A 75 -23.97 -0.25 -7.95
C LYS A 75 -22.96 -0.85 -8.92
N THR A 76 -22.89 -0.33 -10.15
CA THR A 76 -21.97 -0.81 -11.17
C THR A 76 -20.51 -0.62 -10.75
N ALA A 77 -20.17 0.51 -10.12
CA ALA A 77 -18.84 0.74 -9.58
C ALA A 77 -18.56 -0.12 -8.35
N THR A 78 -19.56 -0.29 -7.46
CA THR A 78 -19.38 -1.04 -6.20
C THR A 78 -19.28 -2.55 -6.39
N GLU A 79 -19.82 -3.08 -7.48
CA GLU A 79 -19.85 -4.52 -7.79
C GLU A 79 -18.90 -4.89 -8.93
N ALA A 80 -18.00 -3.99 -9.33
CA ALA A 80 -17.05 -4.24 -10.40
C ALA A 80 -16.16 -5.46 -10.09
N THR A 81 -16.07 -6.40 -11.04
CA THR A 81 -15.27 -7.64 -10.89
C THR A 81 -14.01 -7.64 -11.76
N SER A 82 -13.67 -6.50 -12.36
CA SER A 82 -12.47 -6.34 -13.18
C SER A 82 -11.97 -4.89 -13.19
N PRO A 83 -10.64 -4.67 -13.36
CA PRO A 83 -10.09 -3.34 -13.59
C PRO A 83 -10.61 -2.71 -14.89
N SER A 84 -10.61 -1.38 -14.96
CA SER A 84 -11.04 -0.60 -16.11
C SER A 84 -10.19 0.67 -16.27
N GLY A 85 -10.52 1.55 -17.23
CA GLY A 85 -9.87 2.86 -17.35
C GLY A 85 -10.08 3.77 -16.13
N THR A 86 -11.07 3.49 -15.28
CA THR A 86 -11.43 4.29 -14.11
C THR A 86 -11.28 3.54 -12.78
N LEU A 87 -11.03 2.23 -12.81
CA LEU A 87 -10.86 1.36 -11.65
C LEU A 87 -9.56 0.58 -11.75
N LYS A 88 -8.70 0.67 -10.74
CA LYS A 88 -7.46 -0.10 -10.67
C LYS A 88 -7.14 -0.50 -9.24
N GLN A 89 -6.49 -1.65 -9.07
CA GLN A 89 -6.09 -2.16 -7.77
C GLN A 89 -5.18 -1.18 -7.03
N ALA A 90 -5.43 -0.96 -5.74
CA ALA A 90 -4.76 0.06 -4.92
C ALA A 90 -3.23 -0.01 -4.99
N ALA A 91 -2.63 -1.18 -4.80
CA ALA A 91 -1.17 -1.36 -4.81
C ALA A 91 -0.53 -1.16 -6.20
N LEU A 92 -1.32 -1.26 -7.28
CA LEU A 92 -0.88 -1.07 -8.66
C LEU A 92 -1.20 0.34 -9.17
N ALA A 93 -2.15 1.03 -8.55
CA ALA A 93 -2.58 2.38 -8.89
C ALA A 93 -1.76 3.44 -8.15
N LEU A 94 -1.47 3.25 -6.88
CA LEU A 94 -0.73 4.22 -6.07
C LEU A 94 0.72 4.30 -6.53
N ASN A 95 1.18 5.52 -6.84
CA ASN A 95 2.49 5.76 -7.42
C ASN A 95 3.28 6.81 -6.62
N GLY A 96 4.42 6.40 -6.08
CA GLY A 96 5.33 7.24 -5.29
C GLY A 96 6.46 6.41 -4.70
N PRO A 97 7.38 7.02 -3.93
CA PRO A 97 8.59 6.31 -3.47
C PRO A 97 8.32 5.00 -2.73
N ALA A 98 7.27 4.95 -1.91
CA ALA A 98 6.88 3.72 -1.21
C ALA A 98 6.41 2.63 -2.20
N TYR A 99 5.59 2.98 -3.19
CA TYR A 99 5.11 2.02 -4.18
C TYR A 99 6.18 1.60 -5.20
N GLN A 100 7.17 2.46 -5.43
CA GLN A 100 8.41 2.09 -6.15
C GLN A 100 9.32 1.15 -5.33
N GLY A 101 9.19 1.14 -3.99
CA GLY A 101 9.87 0.18 -3.12
C GLY A 101 9.11 -1.14 -3.01
N LEU A 102 7.77 -1.08 -2.95
CA LEU A 102 6.90 -2.25 -2.96
C LEU A 102 6.98 -3.01 -4.30
N GLU A 103 6.96 -2.26 -5.40
CA GLU A 103 7.06 -2.76 -6.77
C GLU A 103 6.04 -3.87 -7.07
N ALA A 104 4.77 -3.62 -6.74
CA ALA A 104 3.69 -4.61 -6.77
C ALA A 104 3.49 -5.29 -8.14
N GLN A 105 3.76 -4.59 -9.24
CA GLN A 105 3.68 -5.14 -10.61
C GLN A 105 4.63 -6.34 -10.83
N SER A 106 5.74 -6.39 -10.09
CA SER A 106 6.75 -7.46 -10.18
C SER A 106 6.47 -8.65 -9.27
N LEU A 107 5.50 -8.54 -8.35
CA LEU A 107 5.13 -9.63 -7.45
C LEU A 107 4.52 -10.79 -8.24
N SER A 108 4.75 -12.01 -7.74
CA SER A 108 4.08 -13.21 -8.25
C SER A 108 2.61 -13.23 -7.80
N GLU A 109 1.79 -14.10 -8.38
CA GLU A 109 0.39 -14.26 -7.96
C GLU A 109 0.30 -14.67 -6.49
N THR A 110 1.15 -15.59 -6.03
CA THR A 110 1.17 -16.02 -4.63
C THR A 110 1.68 -14.94 -3.68
N ASP A 111 2.56 -14.03 -4.15
CA ASP A 111 2.97 -12.85 -3.38
C ASP A 111 1.83 -11.84 -3.27
N LEU A 112 1.06 -11.65 -4.35
CA LEU A 112 -0.11 -10.77 -4.34
C LEU A 112 -1.20 -11.31 -3.43
N GLU A 113 -1.48 -12.60 -3.47
CA GLU A 113 -2.41 -13.28 -2.55
C GLU A 113 -1.96 -13.14 -1.09
N PHE A 114 -0.68 -13.38 -0.80
CA PHE A 114 -0.15 -13.15 0.55
C PHE A 114 -0.28 -11.69 0.96
N SER A 115 0.06 -10.75 0.08
CA SER A 115 -0.09 -9.32 0.36
C SER A 115 -1.56 -8.95 0.63
N GLN A 116 -2.51 -9.62 -0.04
CA GLN A 116 -3.93 -9.35 0.10
C GLN A 116 -4.45 -9.64 1.52
N THR A 117 -3.86 -10.64 2.18
CA THR A 117 -4.15 -10.96 3.58
C THR A 117 -3.40 -10.04 4.54
N HIS A 118 -2.12 -9.76 4.30
CA HIS A 118 -1.23 -9.17 5.31
C HIS A 118 -0.96 -7.66 5.17
N LEU A 119 -1.08 -7.08 3.97
CA LEU A 119 -0.87 -5.65 3.74
C LEU A 119 -2.18 -4.88 3.84
N ARG A 120 -2.14 -3.74 4.54
CA ARG A 120 -3.20 -2.75 4.57
C ARG A 120 -2.65 -1.38 4.19
N ILE A 121 -3.36 -0.67 3.33
CA ILE A 121 -3.01 0.68 2.90
C ILE A 121 -3.98 1.63 3.59
N LEU A 122 -3.50 2.40 4.56
CA LEU A 122 -4.31 3.43 5.22
C LEU A 122 -4.66 4.51 4.20
N CYS A 123 -5.88 5.04 4.25
CA CYS A 123 -6.37 5.93 3.21
C CYS A 123 -7.37 6.95 3.79
N GLY A 124 -7.21 8.24 3.46
CA GLY A 124 -8.15 9.27 3.89
C GLY A 124 -9.58 9.04 3.37
N LEU A 125 -9.73 8.63 2.10
CA LEU A 125 -11.05 8.43 1.48
C LEU A 125 -11.67 7.05 1.73
N TYR A 126 -10.90 5.97 1.62
CA TYR A 126 -11.40 4.59 1.76
C TYR A 126 -11.17 4.00 3.16
N GLY A 127 -10.57 4.75 4.09
CA GLY A 127 -10.22 4.31 5.44
C GLY A 127 -9.02 3.37 5.43
N VAL A 128 -9.24 2.14 4.96
CA VAL A 128 -8.22 1.13 4.76
C VAL A 128 -8.51 0.29 3.51
N LEU A 129 -7.47 0.04 2.73
CA LEU A 129 -7.52 -0.74 1.49
C LEU A 129 -6.65 -1.98 1.59
N ARG A 130 -7.07 -3.05 0.93
CA ARG A 130 -6.20 -4.18 0.57
C ARG A 130 -5.48 -3.89 -0.76
N PRO A 131 -4.34 -4.53 -1.03
CA PRO A 131 -3.57 -4.34 -2.26
C PRO A 131 -4.37 -4.43 -3.56
N LEU A 132 -5.31 -5.38 -3.65
CA LEU A 132 -6.10 -5.66 -4.84
C LEU A 132 -7.46 -4.98 -4.86
N ASP A 133 -7.79 -4.15 -3.86
CA ASP A 133 -9.05 -3.40 -3.86
C ASP A 133 -9.06 -2.40 -5.03
N LEU A 134 -10.12 -2.42 -5.84
CA LEU A 134 -10.32 -1.49 -6.94
C LEU A 134 -10.63 -0.10 -6.39
N ILE A 135 -9.81 0.87 -6.77
CA ILE A 135 -9.99 2.27 -6.42
C ILE A 135 -10.24 3.11 -7.66
N GLN A 136 -11.11 4.11 -7.49
CA GLN A 136 -11.24 5.23 -8.41
C GLN A 136 -10.24 6.33 -8.06
N PRO A 137 -9.80 7.15 -9.05
CA PRO A 137 -8.86 8.22 -8.79
C PRO A 137 -9.41 9.29 -7.86
N TYR A 138 -8.60 9.68 -6.88
CA TYR A 138 -8.94 10.67 -5.86
C TYR A 138 -7.67 11.37 -5.35
N ARG A 139 -7.84 12.39 -4.51
CA ARG A 139 -6.82 12.86 -3.59
C ARG A 139 -7.48 13.39 -2.33
N LEU A 140 -7.27 12.69 -1.23
CA LEU A 140 -7.73 13.09 0.09
C LEU A 140 -6.75 12.52 1.12
N GLU A 141 -5.79 13.32 1.55
CA GLU A 141 -4.83 12.93 2.57
C GLU A 141 -5.52 12.82 3.96
N MET A 142 -5.07 11.91 4.83
CA MET A 142 -5.70 11.70 6.15
C MET A 142 -5.64 12.94 7.04
N GLY A 143 -4.59 13.76 6.91
CA GLY A 143 -4.44 14.98 7.70
C GLY A 143 -5.34 16.15 7.29
N GLN A 144 -6.19 16.00 6.27
CA GLN A 144 -7.05 17.10 5.82
C GLN A 144 -8.15 17.42 6.84
N LYS A 145 -8.33 18.72 7.11
CA LYS A 145 -9.40 19.25 7.97
C LYS A 145 -10.71 19.36 7.20
N PHE A 146 -11.22 18.21 6.77
CA PHE A 146 -12.49 18.12 6.08
C PHE A 146 -13.61 17.93 7.10
N GLU A 147 -14.30 19.03 7.44
CA GLU A 147 -15.53 18.96 8.23
C GLU A 147 -16.59 18.18 7.46
N ASN A 148 -17.19 17.22 8.14
CA ASN A 148 -18.11 16.24 7.57
C ASN A 148 -19.21 15.89 8.58
N LYS A 149 -20.20 15.12 8.15
CA LYS A 149 -21.34 14.72 9.00
C LYS A 149 -20.96 14.03 10.32
N ARG A 150 -19.77 13.42 10.42
CA ARG A 150 -19.33 12.62 11.58
C ARG A 150 -18.27 13.33 12.43
N GLY A 151 -17.78 14.50 12.02
CA GLY A 151 -16.77 15.23 12.78
C GLY A 151 -16.07 16.33 11.98
N LYS A 152 -15.11 16.98 12.64
CA LYS A 152 -14.40 18.15 12.08
C LYS A 152 -13.25 17.80 11.13
N ASP A 153 -12.84 16.54 11.11
CA ASP A 153 -11.76 16.03 10.25
C ASP A 153 -11.96 14.53 9.95
N LEU A 154 -11.01 13.96 9.20
CA LEU A 154 -11.06 12.54 8.81
C LEU A 154 -10.71 11.58 9.96
N TYR A 155 -10.00 12.03 10.99
CA TYR A 155 -9.73 11.19 12.17
C TYR A 155 -11.03 10.95 12.95
N GLU A 156 -11.84 11.99 13.13
CA GLU A 156 -13.16 11.87 13.76
C GLU A 156 -14.14 11.09 12.88
N PHE A 157 -14.10 11.29 11.55
CA PHE A 157 -14.94 10.52 10.62
C PHE A 157 -14.70 9.01 10.71
N TRP A 158 -13.43 8.60 10.73
CA TRP A 158 -13.06 7.20 10.79
C TRP A 158 -13.13 6.61 12.20
N GLY A 159 -12.94 7.41 13.25
CA GLY A 159 -13.01 6.97 14.64
C GLY A 159 -12.29 5.64 14.87
N ASP A 160 -13.03 4.64 15.34
CA ASP A 160 -12.53 3.28 15.56
C ASP A 160 -12.76 2.33 14.37
N THR A 161 -13.46 2.76 13.31
CA THR A 161 -13.87 1.92 12.18
C THR A 161 -12.69 1.20 11.52
N ILE A 162 -11.56 1.89 11.31
CA ILE A 162 -10.39 1.27 10.69
C ILE A 162 -9.80 0.18 11.60
N VAL A 163 -9.78 0.40 12.92
CA VAL A 163 -9.32 -0.61 13.87
C VAL A 163 -10.27 -1.80 13.92
N SER A 164 -11.59 -1.57 13.84
CA SER A 164 -12.59 -2.64 13.75
C SER A 164 -12.38 -3.53 12.51
N GLU A 165 -12.03 -2.95 11.35
CA GLU A 165 -11.67 -3.73 10.15
C GLU A 165 -10.39 -4.55 10.33
N LEU A 166 -9.39 -4.01 11.04
CA LEU A 166 -8.16 -4.76 11.37
C LEU A 166 -8.45 -5.90 12.36
N ASP A 167 -9.27 -5.67 13.37
CA ASP A 167 -9.68 -6.69 14.34
C ASP A 167 -10.49 -7.81 13.67
N ALA A 168 -11.41 -7.46 12.77
CA ALA A 168 -12.17 -8.43 11.97
C ALA A 168 -11.24 -9.30 11.12
N LEU A 169 -10.26 -8.69 10.44
CA LEU A 169 -9.23 -9.43 9.71
C LEU A 169 -8.46 -10.41 10.60
N PHE A 170 -7.98 -9.98 11.78
CA PHE A 170 -7.25 -10.87 12.67
C PHE A 170 -8.12 -12.06 13.11
N LYS A 171 -9.40 -11.82 13.40
CA LYS A 171 -10.37 -12.88 13.75
C LYS A 171 -10.63 -13.83 12.58
N GLU A 172 -10.75 -13.32 11.36
CA GLU A 172 -10.91 -14.13 10.14
C GLU A 172 -9.73 -15.09 9.95
N GLU A 173 -8.49 -14.63 10.15
CA GLU A 173 -7.29 -15.47 10.04
C GLU A 173 -7.14 -16.42 11.23
N GLU A 174 -7.48 -15.98 12.44
CA GLU A 174 -7.53 -16.85 13.62
C GLU A 174 -8.48 -18.02 13.47
N ALA A 175 -9.63 -17.82 12.82
CA ALA A 175 -10.61 -18.88 12.62
C ALA A 175 -10.13 -20.00 11.66
N LYS A 176 -9.04 -19.78 10.92
CA LYS A 176 -8.48 -20.78 9.97
C LYS A 176 -7.55 -21.78 10.63
N GLU A 177 -7.10 -21.52 11.86
CA GLU A 177 -6.09 -22.30 12.54
C GLU A 177 -6.44 -22.48 14.02
N ASP A 178 -6.23 -23.67 14.56
CA ASP A 178 -6.51 -23.96 15.98
C ASP A 178 -5.42 -23.43 16.94
N VAL A 179 -4.56 -22.53 16.46
CA VAL A 179 -3.43 -21.97 17.20
C VAL A 179 -3.68 -20.49 17.50
N LYS A 180 -3.61 -20.13 18.78
CA LYS A 180 -3.66 -18.74 19.21
C LYS A 180 -2.28 -18.11 19.11
N LEU A 181 -2.09 -17.26 18.11
CA LEU A 181 -0.88 -16.48 17.88
C LEU A 181 -1.12 -15.02 18.30
N PRO A 182 -0.08 -14.30 18.78
CA PRO A 182 -0.20 -12.87 19.05
C PRO A 182 -0.52 -12.09 17.77
N ARG A 183 -1.34 -11.03 17.90
CA ARG A 183 -1.70 -10.10 16.82
C ARG A 183 -0.69 -8.95 16.81
N ILE A 184 0.05 -8.82 15.71
CA ILE A 184 1.07 -7.79 15.55
C ILE A 184 0.74 -6.93 14.34
N LEU A 185 0.60 -5.63 14.59
CA LEU A 185 0.49 -4.61 13.56
C LEU A 185 1.86 -3.95 13.34
N VAL A 186 2.49 -4.25 12.21
CA VAL A 186 3.77 -3.63 11.84
C VAL A 186 3.49 -2.30 11.16
N ASN A 187 3.82 -1.20 11.82
CA ASN A 187 3.61 0.14 11.28
C ASN A 187 4.78 0.55 10.38
N VAL A 188 4.50 0.60 9.08
CA VAL A 188 5.37 1.20 8.05
C VAL A 188 4.73 2.44 7.42
N ALA A 189 3.66 2.97 8.00
CA ALA A 189 3.01 4.20 7.56
C ALA A 189 3.71 5.44 8.15
N SER A 190 3.38 6.63 7.65
CA SER A 190 3.70 7.86 8.36
C SER A 190 2.75 8.09 9.52
N GLN A 191 3.21 8.83 10.52
CA GLN A 191 2.41 9.25 11.67
C GLN A 191 1.08 9.93 11.29
N GLU A 192 1.04 10.69 10.18
CA GLU A 192 -0.20 11.28 9.66
C GLU A 192 -1.29 10.23 9.41
N TYR A 193 -0.95 9.09 8.81
CA TYR A 193 -1.92 8.04 8.53
C TYR A 193 -2.11 7.14 9.74
N PHE A 194 -1.03 6.79 10.45
CA PHE A 194 -1.12 5.91 11.61
C PHE A 194 -1.99 6.50 12.74
N LYS A 195 -2.09 7.83 12.84
CA LYS A 195 -3.00 8.50 13.77
C LYS A 195 -4.48 8.16 13.55
N SER A 196 -4.87 7.62 12.40
CA SER A 196 -6.23 7.09 12.18
C SER A 196 -6.49 5.73 12.85
N LEU A 197 -5.54 5.22 13.63
CA LEU A 197 -5.66 4.00 14.42
C LEU A 197 -5.50 4.35 15.90
N PRO A 198 -6.60 4.67 16.61
CA PRO A 198 -6.52 5.07 18.01
C PRO A 198 -5.86 3.97 18.87
N SER A 199 -4.84 4.33 19.65
CA SER A 199 -4.09 3.37 20.47
C SER A 199 -4.97 2.66 21.50
N SER A 200 -6.03 3.32 21.98
CA SER A 200 -7.03 2.71 22.88
C SER A 200 -7.81 1.60 22.18
N ALA A 201 -8.24 1.82 20.94
CA ALA A 201 -8.96 0.82 20.16
C ALA A 201 -8.06 -0.37 19.81
N LEU A 202 -6.80 -0.11 19.41
CA LEU A 202 -5.82 -1.18 19.14
C LEU A 202 -5.58 -2.06 20.38
N LYS A 203 -5.41 -1.44 21.56
CA LYS A 203 -5.27 -2.16 22.84
C LYS A 203 -6.52 -2.97 23.19
N ALA A 204 -7.71 -2.40 23.00
CA ALA A 204 -8.98 -3.10 23.24
C ALA A 204 -9.14 -4.33 22.32
N ALA A 205 -8.64 -4.23 21.08
CA ALA A 205 -8.60 -5.34 20.12
C ALA A 205 -7.44 -6.32 20.36
N GLY A 206 -6.61 -6.13 21.39
CA GLY A 206 -5.46 -6.99 21.67
C GLY A 206 -4.40 -6.98 20.55
N ILE A 207 -4.27 -5.88 19.82
CA ILE A 207 -3.30 -5.70 18.74
C ILE A 207 -2.09 -4.95 19.26
N SER A 208 -0.92 -5.60 19.26
CA SER A 208 0.35 -4.96 19.58
C SER A 208 0.96 -4.30 18.34
N VAL A 209 1.71 -3.21 18.51
CA VAL A 209 2.28 -2.44 17.40
C VAL A 209 3.80 -2.54 17.40
N VAL A 210 4.40 -2.70 16.22
CA VAL A 210 5.85 -2.55 16.00
C VAL A 210 6.09 -1.45 14.97
N ASP A 211 6.67 -0.34 15.39
CA ASP A 211 7.01 0.81 14.55
C ASP A 211 8.33 0.59 13.79
N CYS A 212 8.32 0.67 12.46
CA CYS A 212 9.54 0.60 11.66
C CYS A 212 10.06 2.00 11.28
N VAL A 213 11.28 2.33 11.71
CA VAL A 213 11.92 3.61 11.48
C VAL A 213 13.16 3.46 10.61
N PHE A 214 13.23 4.19 9.50
CA PHE A 214 14.32 4.10 8.53
C PHE A 214 15.19 5.36 8.55
N LYS A 215 16.49 5.20 8.82
CA LYS A 215 17.48 6.28 8.89
C LYS A 215 18.58 6.09 7.84
N ASP A 216 18.96 7.18 7.18
CA ASP A 216 20.02 7.27 6.18
C ASP A 216 21.05 8.29 6.69
N ASP A 217 22.28 7.85 6.92
CA ASP A 217 23.32 8.61 7.64
C ASP A 217 22.83 9.12 9.02
N GLY A 218 22.16 8.24 9.78
CA GLY A 218 21.64 8.55 11.11
C GLY A 218 20.40 9.45 11.14
N LYS A 219 19.91 9.94 9.99
CA LYS A 219 18.76 10.86 9.90
C LYS A 219 17.61 10.28 9.08
N ILE A 220 16.37 10.67 9.40
CA ILE A 220 15.21 10.30 8.58
C ILE A 220 15.16 11.23 7.36
N LYS A 221 15.58 10.74 6.19
CA LYS A 221 15.46 11.45 4.92
C LYS A 221 14.15 11.03 4.24
N SER A 222 13.19 11.95 4.11
CA SER A 222 11.79 11.64 3.79
C SER A 222 11.58 10.78 2.54
N VAL A 223 12.31 11.04 1.44
CA VAL A 223 12.22 10.26 0.20
C VAL A 223 12.71 8.83 0.41
N TYR A 224 13.85 8.65 1.07
CA TYR A 224 14.42 7.33 1.37
C TYR A 224 13.59 6.57 2.38
N ALA A 225 13.12 7.22 3.44
CA ALA A 225 12.23 6.60 4.42
C ALA A 225 10.92 6.12 3.78
N LYS A 226 10.33 6.90 2.87
CA LYS A 226 9.14 6.47 2.10
C LYS A 226 9.45 5.25 1.25
N ARG A 227 10.58 5.23 0.53
CA ARG A 227 11.00 4.06 -0.26
C ARG A 227 11.24 2.83 0.60
N ALA A 228 11.94 2.99 1.72
CA ALA A 228 12.27 1.92 2.65
C ALA A 228 11.03 1.26 3.26
N ARG A 229 9.97 2.03 3.54
CA ARG A 229 8.66 1.48 3.97
C ARG A 229 8.06 0.51 2.95
N GLY A 230 8.12 0.87 1.68
CA GLY A 230 7.70 -0.03 0.59
C GLY A 230 8.57 -1.27 0.45
N LEU A 231 9.89 -1.09 0.55
CA LEU A 231 10.85 -2.20 0.55
C LEU A 231 10.61 -3.14 1.73
N MET A 232 10.27 -2.61 2.91
CA MET A 232 9.91 -3.41 4.08
C MET A 232 8.66 -4.26 3.80
N CYS A 233 7.58 -3.66 3.28
CA CYS A 233 6.41 -4.44 2.85
C CYS A 233 6.80 -5.54 1.87
N ARG A 234 7.60 -5.22 0.85
CA ARG A 234 8.08 -6.20 -0.14
C ARG A 234 8.84 -7.34 0.52
N TYR A 235 9.77 -7.03 1.41
CA TYR A 235 10.54 -8.03 2.16
C TYR A 235 9.63 -8.94 2.99
N LEU A 236 8.69 -8.37 3.75
CA LEU A 236 7.75 -9.13 4.57
C LEU A 236 6.88 -10.06 3.71
N ILE A 237 6.41 -9.56 2.55
CA ILE A 237 5.64 -10.35 1.57
C ILE A 237 6.50 -11.50 1.05
N GLN A 238 7.61 -11.20 0.38
CA GLN A 238 8.37 -12.20 -0.39
C GLN A 238 9.01 -13.28 0.50
N ASN A 239 9.35 -12.94 1.74
CA ASN A 239 9.93 -13.89 2.69
C ASN A 239 8.88 -14.55 3.59
N ARG A 240 7.58 -14.25 3.40
CA ARG A 240 6.47 -14.80 4.20
C ARG A 240 6.73 -14.66 5.71
N VAL A 241 7.19 -13.48 6.12
CA VAL A 241 7.60 -13.23 7.50
C VAL A 241 6.39 -13.38 8.42
N ASP A 242 6.54 -14.23 9.43
CA ASP A 242 5.47 -14.66 10.35
C ASP A 242 5.87 -14.49 11.83
N SER A 243 6.92 -13.74 12.13
CA SER A 243 7.42 -13.52 13.49
C SER A 243 7.99 -12.12 13.63
N VAL A 244 7.97 -11.59 14.86
CA VAL A 244 8.51 -10.26 15.17
C VAL A 244 10.02 -10.23 14.88
N GLU A 245 10.75 -11.27 15.26
CA GLU A 245 12.18 -11.39 15.01
C GLU A 245 12.50 -11.43 13.51
N GLY A 246 11.65 -12.06 12.70
CA GLY A 246 11.82 -12.13 11.24
C GLY A 246 11.80 -10.76 10.57
N ILE A 247 11.16 -9.74 11.16
CA ILE A 247 11.16 -8.35 10.67
C ILE A 247 12.58 -7.77 10.70
N THR A 248 13.39 -8.15 11.70
CA THR A 248 14.77 -7.63 11.87
C THR A 248 15.73 -8.07 10.76
N GLY A 249 15.38 -9.10 10.00
CA GLY A 249 16.15 -9.59 8.86
C GLY A 249 16.11 -8.70 7.61
N PHE A 250 15.33 -7.60 7.62
CA PHE A 250 15.26 -6.66 6.50
C PHE A 250 16.63 -6.05 6.15
N ASP A 251 17.09 -6.28 4.92
CA ASP A 251 18.43 -5.90 4.44
C ASP A 251 18.46 -5.20 3.06
N LEU A 252 17.29 -4.84 2.53
CA LEU A 252 17.18 -4.27 1.18
C LEU A 252 17.81 -2.87 1.09
N GLU A 253 18.45 -2.59 -0.04
CA GLU A 253 19.15 -1.31 -0.32
C GLU A 253 20.10 -0.84 0.79
N GLY A 254 20.74 -1.79 1.48
CA GLY A 254 21.81 -1.54 2.44
C GLY A 254 21.33 -1.14 3.83
N TYR A 255 20.00 -1.14 4.06
CA TYR A 255 19.46 -1.04 5.40
C TYR A 255 19.86 -2.25 6.24
N LYS A 256 20.05 -2.03 7.55
CA LYS A 256 20.34 -3.06 8.54
C LYS A 256 19.61 -2.72 9.84
N TYR A 257 19.16 -3.74 10.57
CA TYR A 257 18.60 -3.56 11.89
C TYR A 257 19.66 -3.01 12.87
N ALA A 258 19.30 -1.95 13.60
CA ALA A 258 20.16 -1.31 14.59
C ALA A 258 19.63 -1.61 15.99
N SER A 259 20.07 -2.75 16.56
CA SER A 259 19.61 -3.22 17.87
C SER A 259 19.79 -2.19 18.99
N SER A 260 20.92 -1.46 19.00
CA SER A 260 21.21 -0.42 20.01
C SER A 260 20.31 0.82 19.91
N ALA A 261 19.60 1.01 18.80
CA ALA A 261 18.67 2.10 18.59
C ALA A 261 17.20 1.64 18.61
N SER A 262 16.95 0.35 18.84
CA SER A 262 15.63 -0.27 18.77
C SER A 262 15.12 -0.66 20.16
N SER A 263 13.81 -0.85 20.25
CA SER A 263 13.09 -1.37 21.41
C SER A 263 12.06 -2.40 20.97
N ASP A 264 11.35 -3.00 21.91
CA ASP A 264 10.31 -4.00 21.62
C ASP A 264 9.16 -3.44 20.76
N GLU A 265 8.89 -2.14 20.84
CA GLU A 265 7.84 -1.44 20.10
C GLU A 265 8.35 -0.66 18.89
N THR A 266 9.68 -0.47 18.75
CA THR A 266 10.25 0.35 17.67
C THR A 266 11.51 -0.27 17.10
N PHE A 267 11.45 -0.67 15.84
CA PHE A 267 12.58 -1.24 15.09
C PHE A 267 13.21 -0.18 14.20
N VAL A 268 14.47 0.13 14.48
CA VAL A 268 15.26 1.11 13.72
C VAL A 268 16.15 0.40 12.73
N PHE A 269 16.01 0.77 11.45
CA PHE A 269 16.85 0.32 10.36
C PHE A 269 17.71 1.47 9.86
N THR A 270 19.02 1.25 9.74
CA THR A 270 19.99 2.27 9.32
C THR A 270 20.73 1.85 8.08
N ARG A 271 21.11 2.82 7.25
CA ARG A 271 22.12 2.66 6.20
C ARG A 271 22.97 3.92 6.08
N THR A 272 24.03 3.82 5.30
CA THR A 272 24.85 4.95 4.86
C THR A 272 24.65 5.29 3.38
N ALA A 273 24.91 6.54 3.00
CA ALA A 273 24.91 6.94 1.58
C ALA A 273 25.91 6.12 0.75
N THR A 274 27.06 5.77 1.33
CA THR A 274 28.09 4.94 0.70
C THR A 274 27.59 3.53 0.38
N GLU A 275 26.84 2.89 1.29
CA GLU A 275 26.23 1.58 1.04
C GLU A 275 25.22 1.64 -0.11
N LEU A 276 24.36 2.66 -0.13
CA LEU A 276 23.41 2.86 -1.22
C LEU A 276 24.12 3.04 -2.56
N GLN A 277 25.18 3.85 -2.60
CA GLN A 277 25.93 4.11 -3.83
C GLN A 277 26.58 2.82 -4.38
N LYS A 278 27.27 2.05 -3.53
CA LYS A 278 27.87 0.77 -3.91
C LYS A 278 26.83 -0.21 -4.47
N MET A 279 25.63 -0.25 -3.91
CA MET A 279 24.55 -1.10 -4.42
C MET A 279 24.05 -0.63 -5.79
N LYS A 280 23.88 0.68 -6.00
CA LYS A 280 23.49 1.23 -7.30
C LYS A 280 24.53 0.93 -8.38
N GLU A 281 25.82 1.06 -8.07
CA GLU A 281 26.91 0.72 -8.97
C GLU A 281 26.90 -0.77 -9.33
N LYS A 282 26.76 -1.66 -8.33
CA LYS A 282 26.67 -3.11 -8.55
C LYS A 282 25.47 -3.50 -9.42
N ALA A 283 24.31 -2.87 -9.20
CA ALA A 283 23.11 -3.08 -10.01
C ALA A 283 23.34 -2.61 -11.46
N ALA A 284 23.93 -1.41 -11.66
CA ALA A 284 24.23 -0.88 -12.98
C ALA A 284 25.21 -1.77 -13.77
N THR A 285 26.21 -2.33 -13.11
CA THR A 285 27.19 -3.23 -13.73
C THR A 285 26.55 -4.55 -14.16
N LYS A 286 25.67 -5.15 -13.33
CA LYS A 286 24.91 -6.36 -13.70
C LYS A 286 24.01 -6.15 -14.93
N THR A 287 23.40 -4.98 -15.05
CA THR A 287 22.56 -4.64 -16.22
C THR A 287 23.39 -4.44 -17.50
N LYS A 288 24.64 -3.97 -17.37
CA LYS A 288 25.56 -3.80 -18.51
C LYS A 288 26.20 -5.12 -18.98
N THR A 289 26.44 -6.08 -18.08
CA THR A 289 27.08 -7.36 -18.42
C THR A 289 26.09 -8.44 -18.89
N ASN A 290 24.78 -8.20 -18.83
CA ASN A 290 23.77 -9.13 -19.34
C ASN A 290 22.69 -8.41 -20.20
N PRO A 291 23.02 -8.00 -21.45
CA PRO A 291 22.12 -7.22 -22.31
C PRO A 291 20.91 -8.03 -22.83
N SER A 292 20.97 -9.36 -22.77
CA SER A 292 19.95 -10.28 -23.30
C SER A 292 18.61 -10.21 -22.57
N ALA A 293 18.58 -9.76 -21.30
CA ALA A 293 17.35 -9.59 -20.54
C ALA A 293 16.43 -8.46 -21.07
N LYS A 294 16.95 -7.55 -21.91
CA LYS A 294 16.14 -6.52 -22.58
C LYS A 294 15.46 -7.00 -23.86
N TYR A 295 15.96 -8.06 -24.50
CA TYR A 295 15.50 -8.48 -25.83
C TYR A 295 14.47 -9.63 -25.83
N GLU A 296 14.25 -10.30 -24.69
CA GLU A 296 13.24 -11.38 -24.60
C GLU A 296 11.82 -10.89 -24.27
N ALA A 297 11.64 -9.63 -23.88
CA ALA A 297 10.33 -9.04 -23.58
C ALA A 297 9.55 -8.53 -24.81
N GLU A 298 10.21 -8.41 -25.99
CA GLU A 298 9.63 -7.77 -27.19
C GLU A 298 9.46 -8.72 -28.39
N ARG A 299 9.50 -10.04 -28.21
CA ARG A 299 9.21 -10.96 -29.33
C ARG A 299 7.70 -11.12 -29.53
N PRO A 300 7.14 -10.78 -30.72
CA PRO A 300 5.79 -11.17 -31.05
C PRO A 300 5.75 -12.69 -31.24
N VAL A 301 4.79 -13.34 -30.57
CA VAL A 301 4.53 -14.78 -30.68
C VAL A 301 4.17 -15.11 -32.12
N ARG A 302 5.11 -15.71 -32.87
CA ARG A 302 4.83 -16.29 -34.18
C ARG A 302 3.90 -17.49 -34.01
N ARG A 303 2.62 -17.34 -34.38
CA ARG A 303 1.71 -18.48 -34.56
C ARG A 303 2.26 -19.41 -35.64
N SER A 304 2.69 -20.59 -35.22
CA SER A 304 3.02 -21.72 -36.09
C SER A 304 1.93 -22.77 -35.96
N THR A 305 1.06 -22.90 -36.96
CA THR A 305 0.26 -24.11 -37.17
C THR A 305 0.23 -24.52 -38.65
N ARG A 306 1.28 -25.27 -39.00
CA ARG A 306 1.26 -26.62 -39.62
C ARG A 306 0.30 -26.87 -40.80
N LYS A 307 0.90 -26.92 -42.00
CA LYS A 307 0.36 -27.58 -43.21
C LYS A 307 0.00 -29.05 -42.91
N LYS A 308 -1.23 -29.47 -43.24
CA LYS A 308 -1.61 -30.88 -43.44
C LYS A 308 -1.18 -31.34 -44.84
N ARG A 309 -0.39 -32.42 -44.92
CA ARG A 309 -0.23 -33.34 -46.08
C ARG A 309 -0.58 -34.75 -45.54
N LYS A 310 -1.71 -35.34 -45.96
CA LYS A 310 -1.90 -36.50 -46.88
C LYS A 310 -1.01 -37.71 -46.51
N THR A 311 -1.52 -38.91 -46.23
CA THR A 311 -2.24 -39.92 -47.07
C THR A 311 -2.82 -40.99 -46.11
N VAL A 312 -3.87 -41.79 -46.38
CA VAL A 312 -4.22 -42.67 -47.52
C VAL A 312 -5.72 -42.55 -47.80
#